data_AF-A0A7S2KHV3-F1
#
_entry.id   AF-A0A7S2KHV3-F1
#
_cell.length_a   1.000
_cell.length_b   1.000
_cell.length_c   1.000
_cell.angle_alpha   90.00
_cell.angle_beta   90.00
_cell.angle_gamma   90.00
#
_symmetry.space_group_name_H-M   'P 1'
#
loop_
_entity.id
_entity.type
_entity.pdbx_description
1 polymer ?
#
loop_
_entity_poly.entity_id
_entity_poly.type
_entity_poly.pdbx_seq_one_letter_code
_entity_poly.pdbx_strand_id
1 'polypeptide(L)'
;QSVSNACSFPKPVTRLVFWTRPKQRQRWGDVDSHCHINWGDLFFDLFYVASALNLSYVLFYSPSAEGVLYFTGLFGPILLEWFQRTFFDARFVWGDDPFHRMFEIVHLCALSFAAVHIRPVSTMTDPTQPEMFDYSLAVTCLALLNMYRSIEVMLTVDGEDAAKRGEKRRLIDFFVQLAFYLAAAVKSGITYYGSKSADENDFGNRGLESLTNACSRILNLAPERDLAAEVAVEKDHIPIILCLCGWVSTVVFFFFC
;
A
#
# COMPACT_ATOMS: atom_id res chain seq x y z
N GLN A 1 -12.28 49.49 -3.07
CA GLN A 1 -13.23 48.37 -2.97
C GLN A 1 -12.89 47.60 -1.70
N SER A 2 -13.77 47.59 -0.71
CA SER A 2 -13.47 47.04 0.62
C SER A 2 -13.46 45.52 0.60
N VAL A 3 -12.30 44.94 0.91
CA VAL A 3 -12.10 43.51 1.11
C VAL A 3 -12.64 43.15 2.50
N SER A 4 -13.95 42.97 2.60
CA SER A 4 -14.56 42.35 3.78
C SER A 4 -14.47 40.83 3.64
N ASN A 5 -13.26 40.27 3.80
CA ASN A 5 -13.06 38.84 4.00
C ASN A 5 -13.44 38.48 5.44
N ALA A 6 -14.70 38.68 5.78
CA ALA A 6 -15.24 38.17 7.03
C ALA A 6 -15.32 36.64 6.91
N CYS A 7 -14.76 35.94 7.89
CA CYS A 7 -15.02 34.53 8.13
C CYS A 7 -16.54 34.33 8.32
N SER A 8 -17.26 34.17 7.22
CA SER A 8 -18.67 33.83 7.26
C SER A 8 -18.77 32.42 7.85
N PHE A 9 -19.48 32.28 8.96
CA PHE A 9 -19.78 30.97 9.53
C PHE A 9 -20.38 30.05 8.46
N PRO A 10 -20.01 28.75 8.46
CA PRO A 10 -20.54 27.79 7.51
C PRO A 10 -22.07 27.82 7.59
N LYS A 11 -22.72 28.06 6.45
CA LYS A 11 -24.19 28.04 6.38
C LYS A 11 -24.66 26.63 6.73
N PRO A 12 -25.72 26.47 7.54
CA PRO A 12 -26.25 25.15 7.86
C PRO A 12 -26.60 24.41 6.56
N VAL A 13 -26.08 23.19 6.44
CA VAL A 13 -26.27 22.33 5.26
C VAL A 13 -27.75 21.96 5.19
N THR A 14 -28.47 22.53 4.24
CA THR A 14 -29.94 22.37 4.12
C THR A 14 -30.33 21.07 3.42
N ARG A 15 -29.41 20.42 2.70
CA ARG A 15 -29.61 19.10 2.08
C ARG A 15 -28.30 18.32 2.06
N LEU A 16 -28.34 17.07 2.52
CA LEU A 16 -27.24 16.12 2.36
C LEU A 16 -27.21 15.68 0.89
N VAL A 17 -26.21 16.14 0.15
CA VAL A 17 -25.92 15.66 -1.20
C VAL A 17 -24.92 14.51 -1.04
N PHE A 18 -25.30 13.29 -1.46
CA PHE A 18 -24.49 12.09 -1.22
C PHE A 18 -23.17 12.10 -1.99
N TRP A 19 -23.16 12.66 -3.21
CA TRP A 19 -22.00 12.72 -4.09
C TRP A 19 -21.99 14.02 -4.86
N THR A 20 -20.83 14.64 -4.96
CA THR A 20 -20.61 15.85 -5.76
C THR A 20 -19.47 15.65 -6.75
N ARG A 21 -19.53 16.34 -7.89
CA ARG A 21 -18.47 16.22 -8.91
C ARG A 21 -17.16 16.81 -8.39
N PRO A 22 -16.01 16.16 -8.63
CA PRO A 22 -14.71 16.77 -8.37
C PRO A 22 -14.56 18.07 -9.15
N LYS A 23 -14.03 19.11 -8.50
CA LYS A 23 -13.79 20.41 -9.12
C LYS A 23 -12.30 20.67 -9.22
N GLN A 24 -11.89 21.30 -10.31
CA GLN A 24 -10.51 21.80 -10.40
C GLN A 24 -10.33 22.95 -9.39
N ARG A 25 -9.32 22.83 -8.51
CA ARG A 25 -9.06 23.75 -7.40
C ARG A 25 -8.64 25.13 -7.89
N GLN A 26 -7.71 25.17 -8.84
CA GLN A 26 -7.16 26.40 -9.40
C GLN A 26 -7.40 26.43 -10.90
N ARG A 27 -8.14 27.44 -11.35
CA ARG A 27 -8.31 27.77 -12.77
C ARG A 27 -7.54 29.04 -13.06
N TRP A 28 -7.03 29.15 -14.28
CA TRP A 28 -6.30 30.34 -14.68
C TRP A 28 -7.21 31.57 -14.65
N GLY A 29 -6.85 32.58 -13.86
CA GLY A 29 -7.61 33.83 -13.73
C GLY A 29 -8.68 33.83 -12.63
N ASP A 30 -8.88 32.73 -11.90
CA ASP A 30 -9.75 32.71 -10.72
C ASP A 30 -9.03 33.30 -9.49
N VAL A 31 -9.78 33.93 -8.60
CA VAL A 31 -9.24 34.48 -7.34
C VAL A 31 -8.88 33.32 -6.41
N ASP A 32 -7.66 33.31 -5.88
CA ASP A 32 -7.17 32.27 -4.97
C ASP A 32 -8.08 32.14 -3.75
N SER A 33 -8.92 31.11 -3.72
CA SER A 33 -9.67 30.76 -2.53
C SER A 33 -8.71 30.18 -1.50
N HIS A 34 -8.44 30.93 -0.44
CA HIS A 34 -7.59 30.48 0.66
C HIS A 34 -8.20 29.22 1.27
N CYS A 35 -7.41 28.17 1.36
CA CYS A 35 -7.92 26.88 1.75
C CYS A 35 -8.04 26.78 3.25
N HIS A 36 -9.21 26.32 3.70
CA HIS A 36 -9.39 25.87 5.06
C HIS A 36 -8.48 24.67 5.30
N ILE A 37 -7.81 24.62 6.46
CA ILE A 37 -6.97 23.49 6.85
C ILE A 37 -7.88 22.25 6.92
N ASN A 38 -7.57 21.23 6.13
CA ASN A 38 -8.24 19.93 6.23
C ASN A 38 -7.45 19.08 7.22
N TRP A 39 -8.06 18.77 8.36
CA TRP A 39 -7.44 17.90 9.37
C TRP A 39 -7.15 16.49 8.82
N GLY A 40 -7.91 16.03 7.82
CA GLY A 40 -7.66 14.75 7.15
C GLY A 40 -6.27 14.66 6.53
N ASP A 41 -5.79 15.76 5.94
CA ASP A 41 -4.46 15.80 5.31
C ASP A 41 -3.35 15.69 6.37
N LEU A 42 -3.53 16.31 7.55
CA LEU A 42 -2.61 16.18 8.67
C LEU A 42 -2.56 14.75 9.23
N PHE A 43 -3.71 14.08 9.32
CA PHE A 43 -3.77 12.67 9.73
C PHE A 43 -3.11 11.74 8.70
N PHE A 44 -3.29 12.02 7.41
CA PHE A 44 -2.63 11.30 6.33
C PHE A 44 -1.10 11.35 6.47
N ASP A 45 -0.53 12.56 6.67
CA ASP A 45 0.91 12.75 6.86
C ASP A 45 1.47 11.95 8.05
N LEU A 46 0.70 11.77 9.13
CA LEU A 46 1.14 11.00 10.29
C LEU A 46 1.42 9.52 9.96
N PHE A 47 0.65 8.91 9.05
CA PHE A 47 0.90 7.54 8.62
C PHE A 47 2.21 7.40 7.83
N TYR A 48 2.61 8.44 7.09
CA TYR A 48 3.91 8.46 6.41
C TYR A 48 5.06 8.53 7.39
N VAL A 49 4.95 9.38 8.41
CA VAL A 49 5.96 9.47 9.47
C VAL A 49 6.07 8.13 10.22
N ALA A 50 4.94 7.49 10.52
CA ALA A 50 4.93 6.16 11.13
C ALA A 50 5.56 5.10 10.23
N SER A 51 5.26 5.12 8.93
CA SER A 51 5.86 4.21 7.94
C SER A 51 7.38 4.42 7.84
N ALA A 52 7.84 5.67 7.78
CA ALA A 52 9.26 6.02 7.76
C ALA A 52 9.99 5.56 9.02
N LEU A 53 9.34 5.65 10.19
CA LEU A 53 9.88 5.11 11.44
C LEU A 53 10.02 3.57 11.36
N ASN A 54 8.98 2.86 10.92
CA ASN A 54 9.04 1.40 10.75
C ASN A 54 10.14 0.97 9.77
N LEU A 55 10.30 1.72 8.68
CA LEU A 55 11.36 1.50 7.69
C LEU A 55 12.76 1.76 8.22
N SER A 56 12.91 2.74 9.12
CA SER A 56 14.20 2.99 9.78
C SER A 56 14.66 1.78 10.59
N TYR A 57 13.75 1.04 11.22
CA TYR A 57 14.06 -0.21 11.90
C TYR A 57 14.53 -1.31 10.94
N VAL A 58 13.97 -1.40 9.73
CA VAL A 58 14.42 -2.36 8.70
C VAL A 58 15.89 -2.15 8.38
N LEU A 59 16.31 -0.90 8.16
CA LEU A 59 17.72 -0.58 7.90
C LEU A 59 18.61 -0.76 9.14
N PHE A 60 18.11 -0.41 10.32
CA PHE A 60 18.87 -0.53 11.57
C PHE A 60 19.23 -1.98 11.90
N TYR A 61 18.28 -2.92 11.73
CA TYR A 61 18.52 -4.34 12.00
C TYR A 61 19.20 -5.08 10.84
N SER A 62 19.21 -4.53 9.64
CA SER A 62 19.80 -5.16 8.46
C SER A 62 20.51 -4.14 7.57
N PRO A 63 21.68 -3.63 7.97
CA PRO A 63 22.47 -2.67 7.19
C PRO A 63 23.22 -3.36 6.04
N SER A 64 22.50 -4.09 5.20
CA SER A 64 23.00 -4.85 4.04
C SER A 64 22.32 -4.38 2.75
N ALA A 65 22.83 -4.84 1.60
CA ALA A 65 22.18 -4.57 0.32
C ALA A 65 20.73 -5.12 0.28
N GLU A 66 20.47 -6.24 0.97
CA GLU A 66 19.14 -6.81 1.17
C GLU A 66 18.25 -5.83 1.95
N GLY A 67 18.74 -5.27 3.07
CA GLY A 67 17.98 -4.26 3.82
C GLY A 67 17.67 -3.00 3.02
N VAL A 68 18.59 -2.54 2.16
CA VAL A 68 18.35 -1.42 1.24
C VAL A 68 17.29 -1.77 0.18
N LEU A 69 17.32 -3.00 -0.35
CA LEU A 69 16.30 -3.48 -1.28
C LEU A 69 14.90 -3.47 -0.62
N TYR A 70 14.78 -4.00 0.60
CA TYR A 70 13.51 -3.99 1.32
C TYR A 70 13.09 -2.58 1.70
N PHE A 71 14.01 -1.73 2.15
CA PHE A 71 13.73 -0.34 2.45
C PHE A 71 13.15 0.38 1.22
N THR A 72 13.81 0.27 0.07
CA THR A 72 13.36 0.94 -1.17
C THR A 72 12.08 0.34 -1.73
N GLY A 73 11.94 -0.99 -1.73
CA GLY A 73 10.76 -1.70 -2.21
C GLY A 73 9.52 -1.48 -1.35
N LEU A 74 9.68 -1.25 -0.04
CA LEU A 74 8.58 -0.94 0.90
C LEU A 74 8.30 0.57 0.97
N PHE A 75 9.32 1.42 0.92
CA PHE A 75 9.14 2.86 1.00
C PHE A 75 8.63 3.46 -0.31
N GLY A 76 9.11 2.96 -1.46
CA GLY A 76 8.77 3.48 -2.78
C GLY A 76 7.26 3.57 -3.03
N PRO A 77 6.50 2.46 -2.92
CA PRO A 77 5.04 2.48 -3.11
C PRO A 77 4.31 3.45 -2.18
N ILE A 78 4.73 3.51 -0.90
CA ILE A 78 4.15 4.41 0.10
C ILE A 78 4.47 5.87 -0.27
N LEU A 79 5.74 6.20 -0.49
CA LEU A 79 6.16 7.55 -0.90
C LEU A 79 5.43 8.01 -2.16
N LEU A 80 5.21 7.11 -3.12
CA LEU A 80 4.46 7.40 -4.33
C LEU A 80 2.99 7.72 -4.04
N GLU A 81 2.34 7.00 -3.13
CA GLU A 81 0.98 7.35 -2.67
C GLU A 81 0.93 8.78 -2.10
N TRP A 82 1.91 9.14 -1.27
CA TRP A 82 2.00 10.49 -0.71
C TRP A 82 2.07 11.55 -1.80
N PHE A 83 2.92 11.34 -2.81
CA PHE A 83 3.01 12.23 -3.96
C PHE A 83 1.70 12.29 -4.75
N GLN A 84 1.09 11.14 -5.02
CA GLN A 84 -0.16 11.06 -5.79
C GLN A 84 -1.29 11.81 -5.09
N ARG A 85 -1.43 11.64 -3.77
CA ARG A 85 -2.38 12.41 -2.95
C ARG A 85 -2.06 13.90 -2.97
N THR A 86 -0.82 14.30 -2.68
CA THR A 86 -0.41 15.71 -2.67
C THR A 86 -0.68 16.40 -4.01
N PHE A 87 -0.35 15.74 -5.13
CA PHE A 87 -0.62 16.26 -6.47
C PHE A 87 -2.11 16.28 -6.82
N PHE A 88 -2.90 15.38 -6.26
CA PHE A 88 -4.34 15.40 -6.41
C PHE A 88 -4.93 16.61 -5.68
N ASP A 89 -4.60 16.79 -4.40
CA ASP A 89 -5.13 17.87 -3.55
C ASP A 89 -4.70 19.26 -4.06
N ALA A 90 -3.52 19.35 -4.69
CA ALA A 90 -3.08 20.58 -5.34
C ALA A 90 -3.94 20.97 -6.56
N ARG A 91 -4.52 19.98 -7.27
CA ARG A 91 -5.22 20.20 -8.55
C ARG A 91 -6.74 20.14 -8.42
N PHE A 92 -7.25 19.31 -7.52
CA PHE A 92 -8.67 19.00 -7.40
C PHE A 92 -9.14 19.22 -5.97
N VAL A 93 -10.41 19.56 -5.83
CA VAL A 93 -11.13 19.67 -4.57
C VAL A 93 -12.42 18.87 -4.71
N TRP A 94 -12.64 17.97 -3.76
CA TRP A 94 -13.93 17.34 -3.59
C TRP A 94 -14.91 18.29 -2.89
N GLY A 95 -16.19 18.18 -3.23
CA GLY A 95 -17.22 18.86 -2.47
C GLY A 95 -17.42 18.20 -1.11
N ASP A 96 -18.23 18.85 -0.27
CA ASP A 96 -18.49 18.35 1.07
C ASP A 96 -19.57 17.26 1.07
N ASP A 97 -19.24 16.08 0.55
CA ASP A 97 -20.16 14.95 0.46
C ASP A 97 -19.70 13.69 1.22
N PRO A 98 -20.66 12.87 1.72
CA PRO A 98 -20.34 11.66 2.45
C PRO A 98 -19.56 10.61 1.64
N PHE A 99 -19.76 10.54 0.32
CA PHE A 99 -19.11 9.54 -0.51
C PHE A 99 -17.60 9.73 -0.55
N HIS A 100 -17.12 10.92 -0.88
CA HIS A 100 -15.67 11.20 -0.94
C HIS A 100 -15.03 11.11 0.45
N ARG A 101 -15.72 11.55 1.50
CA ARG A 101 -15.25 11.36 2.88
C ARG A 101 -15.07 9.89 3.25
N MET A 102 -16.01 9.03 2.87
CA MET A 102 -15.88 7.57 3.09
C MET A 102 -14.74 6.99 2.24
N PHE A 103 -14.61 7.42 1.00
CA PHE A 103 -13.51 7.01 0.12
C PHE A 103 -12.15 7.35 0.72
N GLU A 104 -11.98 8.56 1.29
CA GLU A 104 -10.77 8.96 2.02
C GLU A 104 -10.48 8.05 3.21
N ILE A 105 -11.51 7.69 3.99
CA ILE A 105 -11.35 6.77 5.12
C ILE A 105 -10.88 5.39 4.64
N VAL A 106 -11.49 4.85 3.59
CA VAL A 106 -11.08 3.55 3.01
C VAL A 106 -9.64 3.60 2.50
N HIS A 107 -9.26 4.71 1.86
CA HIS A 107 -7.90 4.95 1.41
C HIS A 107 -6.91 5.00 2.58
N LEU A 108 -7.24 5.75 3.64
CA LEU A 108 -6.44 5.82 4.86
C LEU A 108 -6.33 4.45 5.55
N CYS A 109 -7.38 3.65 5.56
CA CYS A 109 -7.35 2.29 6.09
C CYS A 109 -6.39 1.40 5.29
N ALA A 110 -6.39 1.47 3.96
CA ALA A 110 -5.46 0.72 3.12
C ALA A 110 -4.01 1.15 3.35
N LEU A 111 -3.75 2.46 3.48
CA LEU A 111 -2.44 3.01 3.80
C LEU A 111 -1.95 2.58 5.19
N SER A 112 -2.82 2.71 6.19
CA SER A 112 -2.54 2.28 7.56
C SER A 112 -2.23 0.79 7.62
N PHE A 113 -3.00 -0.03 6.91
CA PHE A 113 -2.76 -1.47 6.79
C PHE A 113 -1.38 -1.75 6.20
N ALA A 114 -1.01 -1.08 5.09
CA ALA A 114 0.33 -1.20 4.53
C ALA A 114 1.43 -0.80 5.53
N ALA A 115 1.24 0.33 6.23
CA ALA A 115 2.20 0.86 7.20
C ALA A 115 2.41 -0.07 8.41
N VAL A 116 1.33 -0.68 8.91
CA VAL A 116 1.35 -1.61 10.05
C VAL A 116 2.05 -2.91 9.67
N HIS A 117 2.00 -3.35 8.42
CA HIS A 117 2.64 -4.57 7.96
C HIS A 117 4.11 -4.39 7.57
N ILE A 118 4.71 -3.20 7.72
CA ILE A 118 6.15 -3.01 7.57
C ILE A 118 6.88 -3.69 8.74
N ARG A 119 7.75 -4.66 8.42
CA ARG A 119 8.50 -5.50 9.36
C ARG A 119 9.97 -5.65 8.92
N PRO A 120 10.87 -6.08 9.83
CA PRO A 120 12.26 -6.39 9.48
C PRO A 120 12.39 -7.43 8.36
N VAL A 121 13.54 -7.43 7.69
CA VAL A 121 13.84 -8.29 6.52
C VAL A 121 13.63 -9.77 6.84
N SER A 122 14.01 -10.23 8.04
CA SER A 122 13.86 -11.62 8.45
C SER A 122 12.41 -12.11 8.39
N THR A 123 11.46 -11.28 8.82
CA THR A 123 10.03 -11.61 8.81
C THR A 123 9.44 -11.48 7.41
N MET A 124 9.82 -10.46 6.66
CA MET A 124 9.28 -10.20 5.31
C MET A 124 9.78 -11.20 4.25
N THR A 125 10.90 -11.85 4.50
CA THR A 125 11.47 -12.85 3.59
C THR A 125 10.91 -14.25 3.88
N ASP A 126 10.37 -14.46 5.07
CA ASP A 126 9.87 -15.75 5.51
C ASP A 126 8.51 -16.07 4.84
N PRO A 127 8.43 -17.10 3.98
CA PRO A 127 7.20 -17.49 3.30
C PRO A 127 6.10 -18.01 4.24
N THR A 128 6.43 -18.33 5.49
CA THR A 128 5.46 -18.78 6.49
C THR A 128 4.70 -17.62 7.15
N GLN A 129 5.21 -16.39 7.02
CA GLN A 129 4.62 -15.21 7.63
C GLN A 129 3.70 -14.48 6.63
N PRO A 130 2.55 -13.94 7.07
CA PRO A 130 1.62 -13.25 6.19
C PRO A 130 2.06 -11.82 5.83
N GLU A 131 3.06 -11.27 6.50
CA GLU A 131 3.42 -9.85 6.45
C GLU A 131 3.70 -9.33 5.03
N MET A 132 4.43 -10.10 4.21
CA MET A 132 4.69 -9.71 2.82
C MET A 132 3.43 -9.78 1.94
N PHE A 133 2.56 -10.75 2.20
CA PHE A 133 1.27 -10.88 1.52
C PHE A 133 0.33 -9.72 1.89
N ASP A 134 0.17 -9.44 3.17
CA ASP A 134 -0.68 -8.37 3.67
C ASP A 134 -0.20 -7.00 3.16
N TYR A 135 1.11 -6.74 3.19
CA TYR A 135 1.69 -5.51 2.63
C TYR A 135 1.43 -5.40 1.12
N SER A 136 1.69 -6.45 0.34
CA SER A 136 1.49 -6.43 -1.11
C SER A 136 0.01 -6.30 -1.51
N LEU A 137 -0.89 -6.89 -0.73
CA LEU A 137 -2.34 -6.70 -0.87
C LEU A 137 -2.74 -5.24 -0.57
N ALA A 138 -2.19 -4.65 0.50
CA ALA A 138 -2.47 -3.27 0.88
C ALA A 138 -2.10 -2.26 -0.22
N VAL A 139 -0.88 -2.37 -0.79
CA VAL A 139 -0.44 -1.50 -1.88
C VAL A 139 -1.20 -1.75 -3.19
N THR A 140 -1.66 -2.98 -3.41
CA THR A 140 -2.58 -3.29 -4.52
C THR A 140 -3.92 -2.57 -4.35
N CYS A 141 -4.49 -2.59 -3.15
CA CYS A 141 -5.71 -1.85 -2.81
C CYS A 141 -5.52 -0.34 -3.01
N LEU A 142 -4.39 0.23 -2.57
CA LEU A 142 -4.06 1.65 -2.82
C LEU A 142 -4.03 1.98 -4.32
N ALA A 143 -3.33 1.16 -5.12
CA ALA A 143 -3.28 1.34 -6.57
C ALA A 143 -4.69 1.28 -7.22
N LEU A 144 -5.56 0.37 -6.76
CA LEU A 144 -6.96 0.30 -7.22
C LEU A 144 -7.75 1.56 -6.85
N LEU A 145 -7.59 2.07 -5.63
CA LEU A 145 -8.26 3.30 -5.19
C LEU A 145 -7.77 4.50 -6.00
N ASN A 146 -6.49 4.58 -6.32
CA ASN A 146 -5.96 5.63 -7.18
C ASN A 146 -6.48 5.55 -8.60
N MET A 147 -6.54 4.35 -9.16
CA MET A 147 -7.13 4.11 -10.46
C MET A 147 -8.60 4.55 -10.47
N TYR A 148 -9.37 4.18 -9.44
CA TYR A 148 -10.76 4.64 -9.27
C TYR A 148 -10.84 6.17 -9.27
N ARG A 149 -10.03 6.83 -8.44
CA ARG A 149 -9.99 8.30 -8.31
C ARG A 149 -9.69 8.97 -9.66
N SER A 150 -8.70 8.48 -10.41
CA SER A 150 -8.38 9.03 -11.73
C SER A 150 -9.47 8.78 -12.76
N ILE A 151 -10.16 7.63 -12.71
CA ILE A 151 -11.34 7.37 -13.56
C ILE A 151 -12.46 8.37 -13.24
N GLU A 152 -12.76 8.59 -11.96
CA GLU A 152 -13.79 9.52 -11.53
C GLU A 152 -13.50 10.95 -12.03
N VAL A 153 -12.27 11.44 -11.84
CA VAL A 153 -11.87 12.76 -12.35
C VAL A 153 -11.96 12.80 -13.88
N MET A 154 -11.46 11.79 -14.58
CA MET A 154 -11.50 11.74 -16.04
C MET A 154 -12.93 11.86 -16.58
N LEU A 155 -13.89 11.21 -15.93
CA LEU A 155 -15.29 11.16 -16.38
C LEU A 155 -16.13 12.35 -15.90
N THR A 156 -15.92 12.81 -14.68
CA THR A 156 -16.90 13.67 -13.97
C THR A 156 -16.36 15.03 -13.56
N VAL A 157 -15.07 15.33 -13.75
CA VAL A 157 -14.49 16.60 -13.31
C VAL A 157 -15.14 17.81 -13.98
N ASP A 158 -15.52 18.78 -13.15
CA ASP A 158 -15.91 20.12 -13.58
C ASP A 158 -14.64 20.99 -13.72
N GLY A 159 -13.96 20.88 -14.86
CA GLY A 159 -12.69 21.57 -15.13
C GLY A 159 -12.35 21.64 -16.61
N GLU A 160 -11.15 22.14 -16.91
CA GLU A 160 -10.64 22.24 -18.27
C GLU A 160 -10.35 20.87 -18.88
N ASP A 161 -10.49 20.72 -20.22
CA ASP A 161 -10.18 19.46 -20.92
C ASP A 161 -8.71 19.02 -20.74
N ALA A 162 -7.82 19.97 -20.45
CA ALA A 162 -6.43 19.68 -20.10
C ALA A 162 -6.32 18.79 -18.85
N ALA A 163 -7.17 19.02 -17.83
CA ALA A 163 -7.19 18.21 -16.61
C ALA A 163 -7.58 16.75 -16.91
N LYS A 164 -8.60 16.54 -17.75
CA LYS A 164 -9.04 15.20 -18.18
C LYS A 164 -7.95 14.47 -18.98
N ARG A 165 -7.26 15.17 -19.88
CA ARG A 165 -6.15 14.60 -20.66
C ARG A 165 -4.96 14.19 -19.77
N GLY A 166 -4.67 14.98 -18.73
CA GLY A 166 -3.64 14.65 -17.74
C GLY A 166 -3.95 13.36 -16.99
N GLU A 167 -5.18 13.22 -16.48
CA GLU A 167 -5.60 12.01 -15.76
C GLU A 167 -5.66 10.77 -16.65
N LYS A 168 -6.02 10.91 -17.93
CA LYS A 168 -5.96 9.79 -18.88
C LYS A 168 -4.55 9.20 -19.02
N ARG A 169 -3.50 10.03 -18.99
CA ARG A 169 -2.10 9.55 -19.04
C ARG A 169 -1.73 8.85 -17.73
N ARG A 170 -2.10 9.43 -16.58
CA ARG A 170 -1.88 8.81 -15.26
C ARG A 170 -2.57 7.47 -15.12
N LEU A 171 -3.74 7.28 -15.75
CA LEU A 171 -4.45 6.01 -15.72
C LEU A 171 -3.64 4.84 -16.31
N ILE A 172 -2.83 5.11 -17.35
CA ILE A 172 -1.95 4.11 -17.96
C ILE A 172 -0.86 3.69 -16.96
N ASP A 173 -0.27 4.67 -16.28
CA ASP A 173 0.74 4.44 -15.25
C ASP A 173 0.18 3.62 -14.07
N PHE A 174 -1.00 3.99 -13.57
CA PHE A 174 -1.69 3.21 -12.53
C PHE A 174 -1.96 1.77 -12.94
N PHE A 175 -2.26 1.51 -14.22
CA PHE A 175 -2.48 0.15 -14.70
C PHE A 175 -1.20 -0.68 -14.67
N VAL A 176 -0.06 -0.10 -15.06
CA VAL A 176 1.25 -0.75 -15.00
C VAL A 176 1.64 -1.01 -13.55
N GLN A 177 1.50 -0.01 -12.67
CA GLN A 177 1.75 -0.13 -11.24
C GLN A 177 0.90 -1.24 -10.60
N LEU A 178 -0.41 -1.25 -10.90
CA LEU A 178 -1.35 -2.26 -10.42
C LEU A 178 -0.96 -3.66 -10.85
N ALA A 179 -0.50 -3.85 -12.10
CA ALA A 179 -0.09 -5.17 -12.59
C ALA A 179 1.08 -5.73 -11.77
N PHE A 180 2.08 -4.90 -11.44
CA PHE A 180 3.21 -5.31 -10.61
C PHE A 180 2.81 -5.63 -9.17
N TYR A 181 1.98 -4.78 -8.54
CA TYR A 181 1.55 -5.00 -7.16
C TYR A 181 0.62 -6.21 -7.04
N LEU A 182 -0.28 -6.40 -8.00
CA LEU A 182 -1.12 -7.59 -8.07
C LEU A 182 -0.29 -8.85 -8.26
N ALA A 183 0.73 -8.82 -9.12
CA ALA A 183 1.65 -9.95 -9.29
C ALA A 183 2.41 -10.25 -7.99
N ALA A 184 2.85 -9.22 -7.25
CA ALA A 184 3.48 -9.36 -5.95
C ALA A 184 2.54 -10.03 -4.93
N ALA A 185 1.29 -9.57 -4.84
CA ALA A 185 0.27 -10.10 -3.93
C ALA A 185 -0.13 -11.54 -4.27
N VAL A 186 -0.24 -11.87 -5.56
CA VAL A 186 -0.54 -13.25 -5.99
C VAL A 186 0.65 -14.16 -5.67
N LYS A 187 1.89 -13.73 -5.96
CA LYS A 187 3.08 -14.53 -5.69
C LYS A 187 3.28 -14.77 -4.19
N SER A 188 3.20 -13.72 -3.37
CA SER A 188 3.31 -13.85 -1.92
C SER A 188 2.17 -14.68 -1.33
N GLY A 189 0.95 -14.54 -1.85
CA GLY A 189 -0.20 -15.36 -1.45
C GLY A 189 -0.02 -16.84 -1.76
N ILE A 190 0.42 -17.19 -2.98
CA ILE A 190 0.70 -18.59 -3.35
C ILE A 190 1.78 -19.18 -2.44
N THR A 191 2.85 -18.43 -2.18
CA THR A 191 3.94 -18.84 -1.30
C THR A 191 3.44 -19.08 0.14
N TYR A 192 2.63 -18.15 0.68
CA TYR A 192 2.10 -18.23 2.05
C TYR A 192 1.07 -19.35 2.26
N TYR A 193 0.07 -19.46 1.39
CA TYR A 193 -0.94 -20.53 1.51
C TYR A 193 -0.36 -21.89 1.12
N GLY A 194 0.64 -21.92 0.24
CA GLY A 194 1.38 -23.13 -0.12
C GLY A 194 2.20 -23.68 1.05
N SER A 195 2.94 -22.82 1.77
CA SER A 195 3.73 -23.23 2.95
C SER A 195 2.82 -23.75 4.07
N LYS A 196 1.70 -23.06 4.35
CA LYS A 196 0.73 -23.50 5.35
C LYS A 196 0.12 -24.87 5.05
N SER A 197 -0.16 -25.14 3.77
CA SER A 197 -0.70 -26.44 3.35
C SER A 197 0.32 -27.56 3.50
N ALA A 198 1.62 -27.27 3.33
CA ALA A 198 2.68 -28.23 3.58
C ALA A 198 2.80 -28.56 5.08
N ASP A 199 2.75 -27.56 5.95
CA ASP A 199 2.80 -27.74 7.40
C ASP A 199 1.63 -28.57 7.94
N GLU A 200 0.40 -28.33 7.47
CA GLU A 200 -0.78 -29.12 7.90
C GLU A 200 -0.65 -30.60 7.50
N ASN A 201 -0.11 -30.89 6.31
CA ASN A 201 0.16 -32.26 5.88
C ASN A 201 1.32 -32.90 6.65
N ASP A 202 2.35 -32.11 6.97
CA ASP A 202 3.48 -32.56 7.77
C ASP A 202 3.07 -32.81 9.22
N PHE A 203 2.15 -32.06 9.82
CA PHE A 203 1.58 -32.40 11.13
C PHE A 203 0.83 -33.73 11.13
N GLY A 204 0.10 -34.03 10.04
CA GLY A 204 -0.54 -35.35 9.86
C GLY A 204 0.50 -36.48 9.80
N ASN A 205 1.56 -36.29 9.02
CA ASN A 205 2.63 -37.27 8.86
C ASN A 205 3.52 -37.39 10.09
N ARG A 206 3.92 -36.28 10.72
CA ARG A 206 4.66 -36.25 12.00
C ARG A 206 3.86 -36.82 13.15
N GLY A 207 2.53 -36.74 13.15
CA GLY A 207 1.70 -37.48 14.11
C GLY A 207 1.88 -38.99 13.95
N LEU A 208 1.90 -39.46 12.70
CA LEU A 208 2.14 -40.87 12.35
C LEU A 208 3.59 -41.30 12.59
N GLU A 209 4.57 -40.47 12.24
CA GLU A 209 5.99 -40.70 12.47
C GLU A 209 6.33 -40.59 13.95
N SER A 210 5.69 -39.72 14.73
CA SER A 210 5.82 -39.64 16.19
C SER A 210 5.30 -40.92 16.83
N LEU A 211 4.17 -41.45 16.38
CA LEU A 211 3.68 -42.77 16.79
C LEU A 211 4.67 -43.88 16.41
N THR A 212 5.17 -43.86 15.17
CA THR A 212 6.12 -44.85 14.66
C THR A 212 7.47 -44.77 15.40
N ASN A 213 7.93 -43.56 15.70
CA ASN A 213 9.16 -43.28 16.43
C ASN A 213 9.00 -43.61 17.92
N ALA A 214 7.84 -43.36 18.53
CA ALA A 214 7.53 -43.81 19.88
C ALA A 214 7.56 -45.34 19.97
N CYS A 215 6.99 -46.04 18.98
CA CYS A 215 7.13 -47.49 18.84
C CYS A 215 8.59 -47.91 18.64
N SER A 216 9.38 -47.20 17.82
CA SER A 216 10.80 -47.50 17.59
C SER A 216 11.68 -47.26 18.84
N ARG A 217 11.33 -46.26 19.66
CA ARG A 217 11.99 -45.94 20.94
C ARG A 217 11.66 -46.99 22.00
N ILE A 218 10.41 -47.48 22.05
CA ILE A 218 10.06 -48.68 22.84
C ILE A 218 10.91 -49.89 22.40
N LEU A 219 11.25 -49.95 21.11
CA LEU A 219 12.09 -51.00 20.53
C LEU A 219 13.62 -50.73 20.62
N ASN A 220 14.07 -49.61 21.21
CA ASN A 220 15.50 -49.28 21.45
C ASN A 220 16.41 -49.26 20.20
N LEU A 221 15.90 -48.85 19.02
CA LEU A 221 16.65 -48.95 17.75
C LEU A 221 17.27 -47.65 17.21
N ALA A 222 17.07 -46.46 17.80
CA ALA A 222 17.51 -45.20 17.16
C ALA A 222 18.59 -44.44 17.97
N PRO A 223 19.81 -44.26 17.43
CA PRO A 223 20.84 -43.40 18.02
C PRO A 223 20.53 -41.91 17.84
N GLU A 224 20.85 -41.14 18.88
CA GLU A 224 20.30 -39.81 19.23
C GLU A 224 20.88 -38.59 18.47
N ARG A 225 21.53 -38.76 17.30
CA ARG A 225 22.56 -37.79 16.86
C ARG A 225 22.22 -36.67 15.87
N ASP A 226 21.01 -36.57 15.28
CA ASP A 226 20.78 -35.67 14.13
C ASP A 226 19.71 -34.57 14.31
N LEU A 227 19.33 -34.18 15.54
CA LEU A 227 18.14 -33.33 15.77
C LEU A 227 18.30 -31.80 15.58
N ALA A 228 19.37 -31.30 14.96
CA ALA A 228 19.62 -29.86 14.87
C ALA A 228 20.08 -29.37 13.48
N ALA A 229 19.66 -30.05 12.40
CA ALA A 229 19.69 -29.42 11.09
C ALA A 229 18.64 -28.31 11.06
N GLU A 230 19.06 -27.09 11.37
CA GLU A 230 18.28 -25.87 11.21
C GLU A 230 17.83 -25.82 9.74
N VAL A 231 16.55 -26.12 9.49
CA VAL A 231 15.97 -26.14 8.15
C VAL A 231 16.08 -24.71 7.63
N ALA A 232 17.05 -24.47 6.75
CA ALA A 232 17.23 -23.18 6.11
C ALA A 232 15.97 -22.91 5.27
N VAL A 233 15.08 -22.07 5.79
CA VAL A 233 13.88 -21.63 5.08
C VAL A 233 14.33 -20.87 3.84
N GLU A 234 13.88 -21.35 2.67
CA GLU A 234 14.21 -20.73 1.40
C GLU A 234 13.64 -19.30 1.36
N LYS A 235 14.52 -18.33 1.18
CA LYS A 235 14.19 -16.92 1.15
C LYS A 235 13.54 -16.54 -0.20
N ASP A 236 12.33 -15.95 -0.19
CA ASP A 236 11.67 -15.47 -1.42
C ASP A 236 11.67 -13.93 -1.48
N HIS A 237 12.52 -13.37 -2.34
CA HIS A 237 12.62 -11.92 -2.57
C HIS A 237 11.79 -11.43 -3.77
N ILE A 238 11.09 -12.32 -4.48
CA ILE A 238 10.37 -11.96 -5.70
C ILE A 238 9.27 -10.91 -5.44
N PRO A 239 8.42 -11.03 -4.39
CA PRO A 239 7.35 -10.06 -4.16
C PRO A 239 7.86 -8.64 -3.94
N ILE A 240 8.97 -8.46 -3.21
CA ILE A 240 9.50 -7.13 -2.93
C ILE A 240 10.14 -6.50 -4.17
N ILE A 241 10.78 -7.29 -5.03
CA ILE A 241 11.31 -6.84 -6.32
C ILE A 241 10.16 -6.38 -7.23
N LEU A 242 9.04 -7.10 -7.24
CA LEU A 242 7.85 -6.70 -8.00
C LEU A 242 7.27 -5.36 -7.51
N CYS A 243 7.17 -5.16 -6.19
CA CYS A 243 6.78 -3.86 -5.62
C CYS A 243 7.76 -2.74 -6.04
N LEU A 244 9.07 -3.00 -6.00
CA LEU A 244 10.08 -2.04 -6.45
C LEU A 244 9.93 -1.71 -7.94
N CYS A 245 9.73 -2.71 -8.80
CA CYS A 245 9.51 -2.52 -10.23
C CYS A 245 8.28 -1.65 -10.52
N GLY A 246 7.17 -1.88 -9.81
CA GLY A 246 5.96 -1.06 -9.94
C GLY A 246 6.18 0.41 -9.54
N TRP A 247 6.97 0.66 -8.50
CA TRP A 247 7.35 2.03 -8.12
C TRP A 247 8.28 2.68 -9.16
N VAL A 248 9.33 1.97 -9.57
CA VAL A 248 10.31 2.48 -10.55
C VAL A 248 9.64 2.76 -11.89
N SER A 249 8.69 1.93 -12.34
CA SER A 249 7.97 2.18 -13.60
C SER A 249 7.23 3.51 -13.57
N THR A 250 6.62 3.86 -12.43
CA THR A 250 5.92 5.13 -12.26
C THR A 250 6.88 6.31 -12.21
N VAL A 251 8.01 6.17 -11.51
CA VAL A 251 9.05 7.23 -11.51
C VAL A 251 9.53 7.49 -12.93
N VAL A 252 9.83 6.44 -13.70
CA VAL A 252 10.23 6.56 -15.10
C VAL A 252 9.12 7.22 -15.93
N PHE A 253 7.88 6.77 -15.80
CA PHE A 253 6.75 7.36 -16.52
C PHE A 253 6.60 8.85 -16.22
N PHE A 254 6.74 9.25 -14.96
CA PHE A 254 6.65 10.64 -14.52
C PHE A 254 7.73 11.54 -15.14
N PHE A 255 8.94 11.04 -15.36
CA PHE A 255 10.03 11.84 -15.95
C PHE A 255 9.97 11.92 -17.48
N PHE A 256 9.36 10.95 -18.16
CA PHE A 256 9.41 10.84 -19.63
C PHE A 256 8.10 11.19 -20.35
N CYS A 257 6.96 11.38 -19.66
CA CYS A 257 5.63 11.59 -20.27
C CYS A 257 4.93 12.90 -19.83
#